data_AF-A0A812JQ64-F1
#
_entry.id   AF-A0A812JQ64-F1
#
_cell.length_a   1.000
_cell.length_b   1.000
_cell.length_c   1.000
_cell.angle_alpha   90.00
_cell.angle_beta   90.00
_cell.angle_gamma   90.00
#
_symmetry.space_group_name_H-M   'P 1'
#
loop_
_entity.id
_entity.type
_entity.pdbx_description
1 polymer ?
#
loop_
_entity_poly.entity_id
_entity_poly.type
_entity_poly.pdbx_seq_one_letter_code
_entity_poly.pdbx_strand_id
1 'polypeptide(L)'
;MSNAVAKLGLSKGSVGDGWQEVRSLKVGLFAALATKLCGDANLLSPQEIARAISGLANSQAVPATHPAFGALSEAALKRSDDFQGSSAVQLVNGLAKLRLGSGPEGLLSHFAYVLQSWLSELYPKELAIVANAYSRSGVPRQACEDLFGPLATLALESLEELRSQDLAHLSNAFAKLDVPGNEKS
;
A
#
# COMPACT_ATOMS: atom_id res chain seq x y z
N MET A 1 7.26 -49.58 -47.30
CA MET A 1 7.95 -49.64 -45.99
C MET A 1 8.23 -48.19 -45.58
N SER A 2 7.23 -47.54 -44.98
CA SER A 2 7.13 -47.17 -43.55
C SER A 2 8.07 -46.02 -43.16
N ASN A 3 7.51 -44.79 -43.20
CA ASN A 3 8.06 -43.60 -42.55
C ASN A 3 7.29 -43.44 -41.23
N ALA A 4 7.96 -43.64 -40.10
CA ALA A 4 7.38 -43.47 -38.78
C ALA A 4 7.44 -41.99 -38.38
N VAL A 5 6.29 -41.31 -38.42
CA VAL A 5 6.13 -39.97 -37.83
C VAL A 5 5.96 -40.15 -36.33
N ALA A 6 6.97 -39.74 -35.56
CA ALA A 6 6.89 -39.66 -34.11
C ALA A 6 5.86 -38.59 -33.71
N LYS A 7 4.69 -39.03 -33.22
CA LYS A 7 3.74 -38.18 -32.49
C LYS A 7 4.39 -37.77 -31.17
N LEU A 8 4.91 -36.54 -31.11
CA LEU A 8 5.12 -35.86 -29.83
C LEU A 8 3.74 -35.67 -29.18
N GLY A 9 3.47 -36.48 -28.16
CA GLY A 9 2.28 -36.36 -27.33
C GLY A 9 2.32 -35.03 -26.59
N LEU A 10 1.68 -34.01 -27.15
CA LEU A 10 1.22 -32.86 -26.38
C LEU A 10 0.08 -33.37 -25.49
N SER A 11 0.43 -33.78 -24.27
CA SER A 11 -0.57 -33.98 -23.23
C SER A 11 -1.29 -32.66 -23.04
N LYS A 12 -2.61 -32.67 -23.26
CA LYS A 12 -3.50 -31.56 -22.89
C LYS A 12 -3.37 -31.37 -21.37
N GLY A 13 -2.46 -30.50 -20.95
CA GLY A 13 -2.44 -29.99 -19.59
C GLY A 13 -3.82 -29.44 -19.29
N SER A 14 -4.39 -29.84 -18.17
CA SER A 14 -5.70 -29.35 -17.78
C SER A 14 -5.60 -27.81 -17.68
N VAL A 15 -6.68 -27.09 -17.98
CA VAL A 15 -6.70 -25.61 -17.87
C VAL A 15 -6.22 -25.15 -16.47
N GLY A 16 -6.30 -26.02 -15.44
CA GLY A 16 -5.74 -25.79 -14.12
C GLY A 16 -4.22 -25.75 -14.02
N ASP A 17 -3.48 -26.53 -14.83
CA ASP A 17 -2.02 -26.68 -14.69
C ASP A 17 -1.25 -25.44 -15.16
N GLY A 18 -1.68 -24.83 -16.27
CA GLY A 18 -1.06 -23.60 -16.78
C GLY A 18 -1.23 -22.40 -15.84
N TRP A 19 -2.36 -22.31 -15.14
CA TRP A 19 -2.58 -21.23 -14.16
C TRP A 19 -1.78 -21.42 -12.88
N GLN A 20 -1.43 -22.66 -12.50
CA GLN A 20 -0.53 -22.89 -11.37
C GLN A 20 0.90 -22.48 -11.69
N GLU A 21 1.37 -22.77 -12.91
CA GLU A 21 2.68 -22.32 -13.38
C GLU A 21 2.79 -20.78 -13.37
N VAL A 22 1.78 -20.08 -13.92
CA VAL A 22 1.73 -18.60 -13.91
C VAL A 22 1.75 -18.05 -12.48
N ARG A 23 1.04 -18.66 -11.53
CA ARG A 23 1.07 -18.24 -10.12
C ARG A 23 2.46 -18.43 -9.51
N SER A 24 3.10 -19.56 -9.77
CA SER A 24 4.47 -19.84 -9.29
C SER A 24 5.47 -18.81 -9.85
N LEU A 25 5.42 -18.54 -11.16
CA LEU A 25 6.26 -17.53 -11.80
C LEU A 25 6.01 -16.13 -11.25
N LYS A 26 4.75 -15.78 -10.99
CA LYS A 26 4.39 -14.50 -10.35
C LYS A 26 5.06 -14.36 -8.98
N VAL A 27 5.02 -15.40 -8.14
CA VAL A 27 5.66 -15.36 -6.81
C VAL A 27 7.17 -15.20 -6.95
N GLY A 28 7.81 -15.97 -7.83
CA GLY A 28 9.25 -15.85 -8.09
C GLY A 28 9.66 -14.47 -8.60
N LEU A 29 8.87 -13.88 -9.51
CA LEU A 29 9.10 -12.53 -10.01
C LEU A 29 9.05 -11.48 -8.89
N PHE A 30 8.04 -11.53 -8.02
CA PHE A 30 7.93 -10.56 -6.92
C PHE A 30 9.04 -10.71 -5.89
N ALA A 31 9.51 -11.93 -5.61
CA ALA A 31 10.68 -12.15 -4.77
C ALA A 31 11.95 -11.54 -5.40
N ALA A 32 12.18 -11.76 -6.69
CA ALA A 32 13.32 -11.19 -7.41
C ALA A 32 13.26 -9.64 -7.46
N LEU A 33 12.08 -9.08 -7.71
CA LEU A 33 11.85 -7.63 -7.67
C LEU A 33 12.14 -7.07 -6.29
N ALA A 34 11.67 -7.70 -5.21
CA ALA A 34 11.93 -7.24 -3.85
C ALA A 34 13.43 -7.22 -3.53
N THR A 35 14.17 -8.26 -3.90
CA THR A 35 15.64 -8.31 -3.73
C THR A 35 16.32 -7.17 -4.50
N LYS A 36 15.94 -6.94 -5.76
CA LYS A 36 16.52 -5.85 -6.56
C LYS A 36 16.20 -4.48 -5.96
N LEU A 37 14.94 -4.23 -5.61
CA LEU A 37 14.49 -2.99 -4.98
C LEU A 37 15.18 -2.75 -3.63
N CYS A 38 15.54 -3.79 -2.89
CA CYS A 38 16.30 -3.66 -1.65
C CYS A 38 17.68 -3.03 -1.89
N GLY A 39 18.37 -3.40 -2.96
CA GLY A 39 19.67 -2.81 -3.34
C GLY A 39 19.54 -1.43 -3.98
N ASP A 40 18.47 -1.23 -4.76
CA ASP A 40 18.27 -0.01 -5.55
C ASP A 40 17.44 1.06 -4.83
N ALA A 41 16.99 0.85 -3.59
CA ALA A 41 16.03 1.70 -2.89
C ALA A 41 16.42 3.20 -2.87
N ASN A 42 17.71 3.50 -2.68
CA ASN A 42 18.23 4.87 -2.65
C ASN A 42 18.36 5.52 -4.04
N LEU A 43 18.12 4.79 -5.12
CA LEU A 43 18.13 5.30 -6.50
C LEU A 43 16.73 5.69 -6.99
N LEU A 44 15.69 5.30 -6.26
CA LEU A 44 14.31 5.50 -6.65
C LEU A 44 13.82 6.91 -6.27
N SER A 45 12.99 7.48 -7.13
CA SER A 45 12.19 8.66 -6.83
C SER A 45 11.07 8.35 -5.80
N PRO A 46 10.51 9.36 -5.11
CA PRO A 46 9.35 9.20 -4.23
C PRO A 46 8.19 8.41 -4.86
N GLN A 47 7.84 8.72 -6.11
CA GLN A 47 6.76 8.08 -6.83
C GLN A 47 7.07 6.60 -7.12
N GLU A 48 8.32 6.27 -7.43
CA GLU A 48 8.77 4.89 -7.63
C GLU A 48 8.78 4.10 -6.33
N ILE A 49 9.19 4.70 -5.21
CA ILE A 49 9.15 4.08 -3.88
C ILE A 49 7.70 3.74 -3.49
N ALA A 50 6.77 4.69 -3.65
CA ALA A 50 5.34 4.47 -3.37
C ALA A 50 4.76 3.32 -4.20
N ARG A 51 5.07 3.29 -5.50
CA ARG A 51 4.61 2.23 -6.42
C ARG A 51 5.24 0.88 -6.09
N ALA A 52 6.52 0.85 -5.72
CA ALA A 52 7.21 -0.35 -5.30
C ALA A 52 6.56 -0.95 -4.04
N ILE A 53 6.39 -0.18 -2.96
CA ILE A 53 5.75 -0.65 -1.74
C ILE A 53 4.32 -1.11 -2.01
N SER A 54 3.52 -0.31 -2.73
CA SER A 54 2.13 -0.66 -3.05
C SER A 54 2.03 -1.92 -3.91
N GLY A 55 2.88 -2.06 -4.93
CA GLY A 55 2.93 -3.22 -5.81
C GLY A 55 3.32 -4.50 -5.06
N LEU A 56 4.37 -4.44 -4.26
CA LEU A 56 4.80 -5.57 -3.42
C LEU A 56 3.71 -5.95 -2.40
N ALA A 57 3.09 -4.98 -1.73
CA ALA A 57 2.00 -5.23 -0.78
C ALA A 57 0.78 -5.88 -1.44
N ASN A 58 0.35 -5.37 -2.60
CA ASN A 58 -0.80 -5.91 -3.34
C ASN A 58 -0.52 -7.30 -3.92
N SER A 59 0.75 -7.64 -4.16
CA SER A 59 1.12 -8.95 -4.70
C SER A 59 0.80 -10.10 -3.75
N GLN A 60 0.86 -9.84 -2.43
CA GLN A 60 0.83 -10.83 -1.35
C GLN A 60 1.89 -11.94 -1.47
N ALA A 61 2.88 -11.78 -2.37
CA ALA A 61 3.93 -12.74 -2.64
C ALA A 61 5.21 -12.47 -1.85
N VAL A 62 5.35 -11.27 -1.26
CA VAL A 62 6.51 -10.86 -0.49
C VAL A 62 6.09 -10.66 0.97
N PRO A 63 6.69 -11.38 1.93
CA PRO A 63 6.35 -11.24 3.34
C PRO A 63 6.75 -9.84 3.84
N ALA A 64 5.96 -9.27 4.76
CA ALA A 64 6.22 -7.94 5.33
C ALA A 64 7.58 -7.83 6.05
N THR A 65 8.16 -8.96 6.47
CA THR A 65 9.49 -9.07 7.08
C THR A 65 10.65 -9.00 6.07
N HIS A 66 10.36 -8.98 4.77
CA HIS A 66 11.41 -8.91 3.75
C HIS A 66 12.17 -7.58 3.84
N PRO A 67 13.52 -7.58 3.80
CA PRO A 67 14.34 -6.38 4.03
C PRO A 67 14.07 -5.25 3.04
N ALA A 68 13.57 -5.56 1.84
CA ALA A 68 13.16 -4.55 0.87
C ALA A 68 12.19 -3.50 1.44
N PHE A 69 11.24 -3.89 2.29
CA PHE A 69 10.33 -2.93 2.89
C PHE A 69 11.02 -1.98 3.87
N GLY A 70 12.02 -2.47 4.60
CA GLY A 70 12.87 -1.62 5.45
C GLY A 70 13.68 -0.61 4.61
N ALA A 71 14.36 -1.10 3.58
CA ALA A 71 15.16 -0.26 2.68
C ALA A 71 14.32 0.80 1.95
N LEU A 72 13.15 0.41 1.43
CA LEU A 72 12.22 1.35 0.77
C LEU A 72 11.62 2.35 1.77
N SER A 73 11.33 1.93 3.00
CA SER A 73 10.82 2.82 4.05
C SER A 73 11.86 3.85 4.47
N GLU A 74 13.12 3.45 4.63
CA GLU A 74 14.22 4.36 4.93
C GLU A 74 14.46 5.34 3.78
N ALA A 75 14.42 4.86 2.53
CA ALA A 75 14.54 5.71 1.35
C ALA A 75 13.39 6.72 1.22
N ALA A 76 12.17 6.31 1.59
CA ALA A 76 11.00 7.19 1.65
C ALA A 76 11.17 8.28 2.71
N LEU A 77 11.64 7.91 3.91
CA LEU A 77 11.86 8.86 5.01
C LEU A 77 12.89 9.94 4.63
N LYS A 78 14.00 9.55 4.01
CA LYS A 78 15.04 10.49 3.55
C LYS A 78 14.57 11.49 2.48
N ARG A 79 13.43 11.22 1.85
CA ARG A 79 12.87 11.99 0.73
C ARG A 79 11.46 12.47 1.02
N SER A 80 11.03 12.49 2.28
CA SER A 80 9.64 12.76 2.64
C SER A 80 9.12 14.07 2.04
N ASP A 81 10.00 15.06 1.96
CA ASP A 81 9.66 16.42 1.51
C ASP A 81 9.48 16.50 -0.01
N ASP A 82 9.96 15.50 -0.75
CA ASP A 82 9.82 15.40 -2.21
C ASP A 82 8.56 14.63 -2.65
N PHE A 83 7.80 14.07 -1.69
CA PHE A 83 6.56 13.37 -2.01
C PHE A 83 5.45 14.34 -2.40
N GLN A 84 4.76 13.99 -3.50
CA GLN A 84 3.49 14.62 -3.88
C GLN A 84 2.31 13.86 -3.27
N GLY A 85 1.16 14.53 -3.15
CA GLY A 85 -0.07 14.01 -2.53
C GLY A 85 -0.41 12.58 -2.95
N SER A 86 -0.66 12.34 -4.23
CA SER A 86 -1.02 10.99 -4.71
C SER A 86 0.05 9.92 -4.48
N SER A 87 1.33 10.30 -4.44
CA SER A 87 2.40 9.34 -4.10
C SER A 87 2.47 9.03 -2.61
N ALA A 88 2.23 10.04 -1.75
CA ALA A 88 2.11 9.83 -0.31
C ALA A 88 0.91 8.93 0.02
N VAL A 89 -0.25 9.15 -0.62
CA VAL A 89 -1.45 8.30 -0.47
C VAL A 89 -1.15 6.84 -0.83
N GLN A 90 -0.46 6.61 -1.94
CA GLN A 90 -0.06 5.26 -2.37
C GLN A 90 0.88 4.60 -1.37
N LEU A 91 1.87 5.35 -0.86
CA LEU A 91 2.82 4.87 0.13
C LEU A 91 2.09 4.43 1.41
N VAL A 92 1.28 5.31 2.01
CA VAL A 92 0.61 5.01 3.29
C VAL A 92 -0.39 3.86 3.17
N ASN A 93 -1.09 3.75 2.04
CA ASN A 93 -1.99 2.62 1.78
C ASN A 93 -1.23 1.29 1.67
N GLY A 94 -0.07 1.29 1.02
CA GLY A 94 0.81 0.13 0.92
C GLY A 94 1.35 -0.31 2.29
N LEU A 95 1.87 0.64 3.06
CA LEU A 95 2.37 0.39 4.42
C LEU A 95 1.29 -0.11 5.37
N ALA A 96 0.09 0.49 5.33
CA ALA A 96 -1.03 0.08 6.17
C ALA A 96 -1.50 -1.36 5.86
N LYS A 97 -1.47 -1.80 4.59
CA LYS A 97 -1.76 -3.19 4.22
C LYS A 97 -0.75 -4.18 4.82
N LEU A 98 0.51 -3.76 4.92
CA LEU A 98 1.59 -4.55 5.51
C LEU A 98 1.69 -4.42 7.03
N ARG A 99 0.94 -3.50 7.64
CA ARG A 99 1.03 -3.11 9.06
C ARG A 99 2.44 -2.67 9.47
N LEU A 100 3.09 -1.88 8.62
CA LEU A 100 4.43 -1.35 8.84
C LEU A 100 4.39 0.13 9.22
N GLY A 101 5.35 0.55 10.06
CA GLY A 101 5.63 1.97 10.32
C GLY A 101 4.60 2.68 11.20
N SER A 102 3.82 1.96 12.01
CA SER A 102 2.75 2.52 12.84
C SER A 102 3.15 2.97 14.25
N GLY A 103 4.43 2.89 14.63
CA GLY A 103 4.88 3.46 15.92
C GLY A 103 4.83 5.00 15.91
N PRO A 104 4.92 5.66 17.09
CA PRO A 104 4.94 7.14 17.17
C PRO A 104 6.01 7.78 16.27
N GLU A 105 7.20 7.19 16.23
CA GLU A 105 8.32 7.61 15.36
C GLU A 105 8.37 6.83 14.03
N GLY A 106 7.28 6.16 13.69
CA GLY A 106 7.17 5.32 12.50
C GLY A 106 6.90 6.11 11.23
N LEU A 107 7.22 5.51 10.08
CA LEU A 107 7.04 6.15 8.77
C LEU A 107 5.60 6.61 8.50
N LEU A 108 4.58 5.87 8.97
CA LEU A 108 3.19 6.31 8.80
C LEU A 108 2.89 7.55 9.65
N SER A 109 3.41 7.64 10.87
CA SER A 109 3.26 8.84 11.71
C SER A 109 3.93 10.05 11.05
N HIS A 110 5.14 9.88 10.49
CA HIS A 110 5.81 10.93 9.73
C HIS A 110 4.98 11.40 8.51
N PHE A 111 4.42 10.45 7.76
CA PHE A 111 3.61 10.77 6.58
C PHE A 111 2.23 11.33 6.92
N ALA A 112 1.80 11.33 8.19
CA ALA A 112 0.59 12.04 8.59
C ALA A 112 0.80 13.55 8.43
N TYR A 113 1.97 14.06 8.84
CA TYR A 113 2.35 15.46 8.64
C TYR A 113 2.54 15.81 7.17
N VAL A 114 3.20 14.95 6.39
CA VAL A 114 3.36 15.17 4.94
C VAL A 114 1.99 15.28 4.25
N LEU A 115 1.05 14.39 4.58
CA LEU A 115 -0.27 14.39 3.96
C LEU A 115 -1.12 15.61 4.31
N GLN A 116 -0.94 16.20 5.50
CA GLN A 116 -1.67 17.41 5.89
C GLN A 116 -1.47 18.55 4.87
N SER A 117 -0.24 18.70 4.35
CA SER A 117 0.07 19.72 3.33
C SER A 117 -0.57 19.46 1.97
N TRP A 118 -1.03 18.24 1.71
CA TRP A 118 -1.59 17.82 0.41
C TRP A 118 -3.10 17.64 0.42
N LEU A 119 -3.76 17.62 1.58
CA LEU A 119 -5.17 17.21 1.71
C LEU A 119 -6.11 17.96 0.74
N SER A 120 -5.95 19.27 0.60
CA SER A 120 -6.79 20.10 -0.28
C SER A 120 -6.57 19.84 -1.78
N GLU A 121 -5.50 19.14 -2.16
CA GLU A 121 -5.17 18.79 -3.54
C GLU A 121 -5.52 17.33 -3.87
N LEU A 122 -5.88 16.53 -2.87
CA LEU A 122 -6.25 15.13 -3.07
C LEU A 122 -7.64 15.00 -3.69
N TYR A 123 -7.81 14.00 -4.56
CA TYR A 123 -9.13 13.63 -5.02
C TYR A 123 -9.97 13.04 -3.87
N PRO A 124 -11.32 13.15 -3.90
CA PRO A 124 -12.19 12.62 -2.86
C PRO A 124 -11.93 11.14 -2.52
N LYS A 125 -11.71 10.30 -3.55
CA LYS A 125 -11.35 8.89 -3.37
C LYS A 125 -10.04 8.69 -2.60
N GLU A 126 -9.08 9.61 -2.73
CA GLU A 126 -7.79 9.54 -2.05
C GLU A 126 -7.92 9.91 -0.57
N LEU A 127 -8.78 10.87 -0.22
CA LEU A 127 -9.16 11.15 1.18
C LEU A 127 -9.71 9.89 1.85
N ALA A 128 -10.61 9.17 1.17
CA ALA A 128 -11.14 7.90 1.67
C ALA A 128 -10.05 6.82 1.85
N ILE A 129 -9.07 6.75 0.94
CA ILE A 129 -7.93 5.84 1.06
C ILE A 129 -7.06 6.20 2.26
N VAL A 130 -6.77 7.49 2.48
CA VAL A 130 -5.98 7.97 3.62
C VAL A 130 -6.65 7.60 4.93
N ALA A 131 -7.93 7.96 5.11
CA ALA A 131 -8.68 7.64 6.33
C ALA A 131 -8.67 6.14 6.63
N ASN A 132 -8.91 5.33 5.60
CA ASN A 132 -8.92 3.88 5.72
C ASN A 132 -7.54 3.27 5.99
N ALA A 133 -6.45 3.86 5.48
CA ALA A 133 -5.09 3.44 5.76
C ALA A 133 -4.72 3.71 7.23
N TYR A 134 -4.95 4.93 7.72
CA TYR A 134 -4.63 5.28 9.10
C TYR A 134 -5.47 4.50 10.12
N SER A 135 -6.78 4.37 9.90
CA SER A 135 -7.68 3.62 10.80
C SER A 135 -7.36 2.12 10.94
N ARG A 136 -6.56 1.52 10.05
CA ARG A 136 -6.13 0.11 10.14
C ARG A 136 -4.65 -0.07 10.46
N SER A 137 -3.88 1.02 10.48
CA SER A 137 -2.43 0.98 10.64
C SER A 137 -2.00 0.79 12.10
N GLY A 138 -2.82 1.22 13.06
CA GLY A 138 -2.43 1.25 14.47
C GLY A 138 -1.53 2.44 14.84
N VAL A 139 -1.42 3.45 13.96
CA VAL A 139 -0.77 4.74 14.28
C VAL A 139 -1.43 5.35 15.53
N PRO A 140 -0.66 5.80 16.53
CA PRO A 140 -1.20 6.47 17.71
C PRO A 140 -2.06 7.66 17.33
N ARG A 141 -3.17 7.85 18.05
CA ARG A 141 -4.10 8.95 17.79
C ARG A 141 -3.41 10.31 17.76
N GLN A 142 -2.47 10.54 18.68
CA GLN A 142 -1.72 11.79 18.79
C GLN A 142 -0.91 12.11 17.52
N ALA A 143 -0.43 11.08 16.80
CA ALA A 143 0.33 11.27 15.57
C ALA A 143 -0.54 11.55 14.34
N CYS A 144 -1.86 11.36 14.42
CA CYS A 144 -2.79 11.60 13.31
C CYS A 144 -3.99 12.48 13.67
N GLU A 145 -3.98 13.11 14.85
CA GLU A 145 -5.08 13.95 15.34
C GLU A 145 -5.38 15.11 14.39
N ASP A 146 -4.33 15.80 13.94
CA ASP A 146 -4.41 16.92 13.02
C ASP A 146 -4.73 16.51 11.57
N LEU A 147 -4.67 15.21 11.26
CA LEU A 147 -5.01 14.70 9.92
C LEU A 147 -6.52 14.50 9.75
N PHE A 148 -7.20 13.95 10.76
CA PHE A 148 -8.59 13.49 10.61
C PHE A 148 -9.62 14.61 10.60
N GLY A 149 -9.38 15.72 11.30
CA GLY A 149 -10.27 16.88 11.28
C GLY A 149 -10.44 17.48 9.87
N PRO A 150 -9.35 17.97 9.24
CA PRO A 150 -9.40 18.51 7.88
C PRO A 150 -9.88 17.49 6.84
N LEU A 151 -9.49 16.20 7.00
CA LEU A 151 -9.97 15.13 6.13
C LEU A 151 -11.50 14.99 6.20
N ALA A 152 -12.09 15.05 7.39
CA ALA A 152 -13.54 14.98 7.56
C ALA A 152 -14.25 16.13 6.84
N THR A 153 -13.75 17.36 7.00
CA THR A 153 -14.29 18.55 6.34
C THR A 153 -14.28 18.39 4.82
N LEU A 154 -13.14 18.04 4.23
CA LEU A 154 -13.02 17.87 2.77
C LEU A 154 -13.85 16.70 2.25
N ALA A 155 -13.97 15.62 3.02
CA ALA A 155 -14.82 14.49 2.66
C ALA A 155 -16.31 14.86 2.69
N LEU A 156 -16.75 15.70 3.63
CA LEU A 156 -18.12 16.23 3.69
C LEU A 156 -18.44 17.11 2.48
N GLU A 157 -17.50 17.98 2.09
CA GLU A 157 -17.65 18.87 0.94
C GLU A 157 -17.72 18.12 -0.40
N SER A 158 -17.17 16.90 -0.46
CA SER A 158 -17.06 16.09 -1.67
C SER A 158 -17.93 14.82 -1.66
N LEU A 159 -18.92 14.72 -0.76
CA LEU A 159 -19.73 13.51 -0.56
C LEU A 159 -20.37 12.97 -1.84
N GLU A 160 -20.88 13.85 -2.69
CA GLU A 160 -21.58 13.49 -3.94
C GLU A 160 -20.62 12.91 -5.01
N GLU A 161 -19.31 13.14 -4.89
CA GLU A 161 -18.29 12.61 -5.81
C GLU A 161 -17.78 11.22 -5.39
N LEU A 162 -18.09 10.80 -4.16
CA LEU A 162 -17.62 9.54 -3.60
C LEU A 162 -18.48 8.37 -4.07
N ARG A 163 -17.82 7.29 -4.46
CA ARG A 163 -18.53 6.04 -4.79
C ARG A 163 -18.77 5.22 -3.53
N SER A 164 -19.62 4.20 -3.63
CA SER A 164 -20.01 3.35 -2.50
C SER A 164 -18.83 2.76 -1.73
N GLN A 165 -17.73 2.39 -2.41
CA GLN A 165 -16.53 1.89 -1.74
C GLN A 165 -15.81 2.97 -0.93
N ASP A 166 -15.78 4.20 -1.44
CA ASP A 166 -15.10 5.32 -0.80
C ASP A 166 -15.89 5.74 0.46
N LEU A 167 -17.22 5.77 0.38
CA LEU A 167 -18.12 5.98 1.51
C LEU A 167 -17.96 4.89 2.59
N ALA A 168 -17.86 3.62 2.19
CA ALA A 168 -17.64 2.51 3.13
C ALA A 168 -16.27 2.62 3.84
N HIS A 169 -15.24 3.04 3.10
CA HIS A 169 -13.92 3.30 3.67
C HIS A 169 -13.95 4.42 4.70
N LEU A 170 -14.59 5.56 4.40
CA LEU A 170 -14.73 6.67 5.33
C LEU A 170 -15.55 6.27 6.56
N SER A 171 -16.72 5.66 6.36
CA SER A 171 -17.59 5.21 7.45
C SER A 171 -16.86 4.30 8.43
N ASN A 172 -16.18 3.27 7.92
CA ASN A 172 -15.41 2.35 8.75
C ASN A 172 -14.17 3.01 9.38
N ALA A 173 -13.53 3.97 8.70
CA ALA A 173 -12.39 4.68 9.25
C ALA A 173 -12.77 5.56 10.44
N PHE A 174 -13.79 6.41 10.26
CA PHE A 174 -14.24 7.33 11.31
C PHE A 174 -14.90 6.59 12.49
N ALA A 175 -15.61 5.49 12.24
CA ALA A 175 -16.15 4.65 13.33
C ALA A 175 -15.06 4.07 14.26
N LYS A 176 -13.82 3.95 13.79
CA LYS A 176 -12.68 3.45 14.58
C LYS A 176 -11.96 4.53 15.38
N LEU A 177 -12.19 5.81 15.06
CA LEU A 177 -11.60 6.93 15.81
C LEU A 177 -12.29 7.12 17.16
N ASP A 178 -13.59 6.83 17.20
CA ASP A 178 -14.45 7.05 18.38
C ASP A 178 -14.45 5.89 19.38
N VAL A 179 -13.63 4.84 19.19
CA VAL A 179 -13.58 3.73 20.16
C VAL A 179 -12.76 4.18 21.39
N PRO A 180 -13.38 4.46 22.54
CA PRO A 180 -12.64 4.71 23.77
C PRO A 180 -12.17 3.35 24.27
N GLY A 181 -10.85 3.12 24.32
CA GLY A 181 -10.29 1.95 24.99
C GLY A 181 -9.40 1.08 24.11
N ASN A 182 -8.21 1.56 23.82
CA ASN A 182 -7.03 0.67 23.83
C ASN A 182 -5.79 1.39 24.36
N GLU A 183 -5.99 2.34 25.28
CA GLU A 183 -4.96 2.70 26.24
C GLU A 183 -4.83 1.51 27.19
N LYS A 184 -3.86 0.64 26.93
CA LYS A 184 -3.44 -0.32 27.95
C LYS A 184 -2.83 0.47 29.10
N SER A 185 -3.59 0.58 30.18
CA SER A 185 -3.09 0.76 31.54
C SER A 185 -2.16 -0.39 31.93
#